data_AF-A0A7Y5TCZ3-F1
#
_entry.id   AF-A0A7Y5TCZ3-F1
#
_cell.length_a   1.000
_cell.length_b   1.000
_cell.length_c   1.000
_cell.angle_alpha   90.00
_cell.angle_beta   90.00
_cell.angle_gamma   90.00
#
_symmetry.space_group_name_H-M   'P 1'
#
loop_
_entity.id
_entity.type
_entity.pdbx_description
1 polymer ?
#
loop_
_entity_poly.entity_id
_entity_poly.type
_entity_poly.pdbx_seq_one_letter_code
_entity_poly.pdbx_strand_id
1 'polypeptide(L)'
;MTAVTALAGFFLSYVSVFVDPAARLALTSIPEGAPGHNEAEIPAAAGLAAYLVTTVLLVVSALWLRAHGRLGPGALPALVAGAAFGGAALTRFEFLWPAVGAVAGAAVADSALRWSERRWGPGQDLSRMGALLPAGVWSGQLVGLAAAGMLAWPVQMWLGTIALATLGGLAVGLVAARTPGEGDAVDPPFEPALR
;
A
#
# COMPACT_ATOMS: atom_id res chain seq x y z
N MET A 1 8.85 21.72 7.37
CA MET A 1 7.86 20.75 6.84
C MET A 1 8.15 20.41 5.37
N THR A 2 8.19 21.39 4.45
CA THR A 2 8.47 21.17 3.00
C THR A 2 9.76 20.41 2.70
N ALA A 3 10.88 20.72 3.38
CA ALA A 3 12.15 20.01 3.17
C ALA A 3 12.08 18.52 3.59
N VAL A 4 11.41 18.21 4.70
CA VAL A 4 11.20 16.83 5.18
C VAL A 4 10.29 16.07 4.21
N THR A 5 9.22 16.70 3.72
CA THR A 5 8.33 16.10 2.72
C THR A 5 9.03 15.85 1.39
N ALA A 6 9.89 16.77 0.93
CA ALA A 6 10.69 16.60 -0.27
C ALA A 6 11.72 15.48 -0.11
N LEU A 7 12.40 15.41 1.05
CA LEU A 7 13.37 14.36 1.35
C LEU A 7 12.68 12.99 1.46
N ALA A 8 11.54 12.92 2.14
CA ALA A 8 10.73 11.70 2.23
C ALA A 8 10.20 11.26 0.85
N GLY A 9 9.73 12.20 0.02
CA GLY A 9 9.32 11.92 -1.36
C GLY A 9 10.48 11.45 -2.24
N PHE A 10 11.66 12.04 -2.06
CA PHE A 10 12.90 11.62 -2.71
C PHE A 10 13.30 10.19 -2.30
N PHE A 11 13.33 9.88 -1.00
CA PHE A 11 13.61 8.52 -0.53
C PHE A 11 12.53 7.52 -0.97
N LEU A 12 11.25 7.92 -0.97
CA LEU A 12 10.16 7.11 -1.52
C LEU A 12 10.38 6.81 -2.99
N SER A 13 10.89 7.76 -3.78
CA SER A 13 11.13 7.55 -5.21
C SER A 13 12.14 6.43 -5.48
N TYR A 14 13.13 6.24 -4.60
CA TYR A 14 14.11 5.15 -4.71
C TYR A 14 13.52 3.76 -4.42
N VAL A 15 12.42 3.69 -3.67
CA VAL A 15 11.79 2.43 -3.24
C VAL A 15 10.43 2.22 -3.90
N SER A 16 9.94 3.21 -4.65
CA SER A 16 8.59 3.19 -5.20
C SER A 16 8.50 2.27 -6.41
N VAL A 17 7.60 1.31 -6.32
CA VAL A 17 7.18 0.45 -7.45
C VAL A 17 6.63 1.26 -8.62
N PHE A 18 6.16 2.49 -8.39
CA PHE A 18 5.64 3.36 -9.45
C PHE A 18 6.73 4.03 -10.29
N VAL A 19 8.00 4.00 -9.84
CA VAL A 19 9.15 4.54 -10.59
C VAL A 19 9.87 3.44 -11.36
N ASP A 20 10.04 2.25 -10.77
CA ASP A 20 10.57 1.09 -11.49
C ASP A 20 9.82 -0.18 -11.07
N PRO A 21 8.80 -0.60 -11.83
CA PRO A 21 8.04 -1.79 -11.50
C PRO A 21 8.88 -3.03 -11.82
N ALA A 22 9.45 -3.65 -10.79
CA ALA A 22 10.27 -4.86 -10.89
C ALA A 22 9.57 -6.04 -11.60
N ALA A 23 8.23 -6.01 -11.69
CA ALA A 23 7.43 -6.99 -12.43
C ALA A 23 7.70 -7.02 -13.96
N ARG A 24 8.45 -6.04 -14.48
CA ARG A 24 8.96 -6.02 -15.86
C ARG A 24 10.24 -6.84 -16.08
N LEU A 25 10.93 -7.18 -15.00
CA LEU A 25 12.17 -7.96 -15.08
C LEU A 25 11.80 -9.44 -15.11
N ALA A 26 12.15 -10.11 -16.22
CA ALA A 26 11.94 -11.55 -16.34
C ALA A 26 12.71 -12.29 -15.25
N LEU A 27 12.06 -13.26 -14.61
CA LEU A 27 12.72 -14.09 -13.62
C LEU A 27 13.70 -15.03 -14.32
N THR A 28 14.99 -14.86 -14.07
CA THR A 28 16.02 -15.80 -14.51
C THR A 28 16.17 -16.87 -13.43
N SER A 29 15.52 -18.03 -13.60
CA SER A 29 15.74 -19.16 -12.68
C SER A 29 17.04 -19.88 -13.04
N ILE A 30 18.05 -19.72 -12.19
CA ILE A 30 19.25 -20.57 -12.21
C ILE A 30 19.00 -21.72 -11.24
N PRO A 31 19.39 -22.97 -11.53
CA PRO A 31 19.20 -24.10 -10.62
C PRO A 31 19.73 -23.81 -9.21
N GLU A 32 18.97 -24.24 -8.21
CA GLU A 32 19.33 -24.17 -6.79
C GLU A 32 20.73 -24.75 -6.55
N GLY A 33 21.59 -23.96 -5.90
CA GLY A 33 22.98 -24.37 -5.59
C GLY A 33 24.00 -24.18 -6.71
N ALA A 34 23.61 -23.69 -7.89
CA ALA A 34 24.57 -23.29 -8.92
C ALA A 34 25.23 -21.93 -8.60
N PRO A 35 26.49 -21.69 -9.03
CA PRO A 35 27.13 -20.39 -8.89
C PRO A 35 26.28 -19.28 -9.53
N GLY A 36 26.08 -18.18 -8.82
CA GLY A 36 25.27 -17.04 -9.30
C GLY A 36 23.75 -17.19 -9.09
N HIS A 37 23.26 -18.28 -8.49
CA HIS A 37 21.83 -18.47 -8.18
C HIS A 37 21.27 -17.31 -7.32
N ASN A 38 21.91 -17.00 -6.20
CA ASN A 38 21.48 -15.88 -5.35
C ASN A 38 21.49 -14.53 -6.09
N GLU A 39 22.49 -14.30 -6.96
CA GLU A 39 22.62 -13.05 -7.71
C GLU A 39 21.48 -12.87 -8.73
N ALA A 40 20.98 -13.97 -9.29
CA ALA A 40 19.85 -13.97 -10.21
C ALA A 40 18.49 -13.70 -9.52
N GLU A 41 18.37 -14.00 -8.23
CA GLU A 41 17.12 -13.81 -7.48
C GLU A 41 17.01 -12.44 -6.78
N ILE A 42 18.14 -11.76 -6.54
CA ILE A 42 18.18 -10.43 -5.89
C ILE A 42 17.19 -9.43 -6.53
N PRO A 43 17.10 -9.28 -7.87
CA PRO A 43 16.18 -8.32 -8.47
C PRO A 43 14.71 -8.63 -8.16
N ALA A 44 14.34 -9.91 -8.11
CA ALA A 44 13.00 -10.35 -7.80
C ALA A 44 12.65 -10.12 -6.32
N ALA A 45 13.57 -10.44 -5.42
CA ALA A 45 13.42 -10.20 -3.99
C ALA A 45 13.33 -8.68 -3.67
N ALA A 46 14.18 -7.87 -4.30
CA ALA A 46 14.13 -6.41 -4.18
C ALA A 46 12.80 -5.84 -4.70
N GLY A 47 12.30 -6.38 -5.82
CA GLY A 47 10.98 -6.06 -6.35
C GLY A 47 9.87 -6.33 -5.34
N LEU A 48 9.81 -7.54 -4.80
CA LEU A 48 8.82 -7.91 -3.79
C LEU A 48 8.91 -7.00 -2.55
N ALA A 49 10.12 -6.69 -2.09
CA ALA A 49 10.34 -5.78 -0.98
C ALA A 49 9.79 -4.37 -1.27
N ALA A 50 9.98 -3.85 -2.49
CA ALA A 50 9.44 -2.55 -2.90
C ALA A 50 7.90 -2.53 -2.86
N TYR A 51 7.22 -3.61 -3.30
CA TYR A 51 5.76 -3.75 -3.17
C TYR A 51 5.31 -3.72 -1.71
N LEU A 52 6.00 -4.43 -0.82
CA LEU A 52 5.66 -4.47 0.60
C LEU A 52 5.90 -3.13 1.30
N VAL A 53 7.04 -2.48 1.06
CA VAL A 53 7.35 -1.16 1.63
C VAL A 53 6.33 -0.12 1.16
N THR A 54 6.04 -0.09 -0.15
CA THR A 54 5.02 0.82 -0.70
C THR A 54 3.64 0.53 -0.12
N THR A 55 3.31 -0.74 0.11
CA THR A 55 2.06 -1.14 0.77
C THR A 55 1.96 -0.56 2.18
N VAL A 56 2.99 -0.72 3.00
CA VAL A 56 3.00 -0.18 4.36
C VAL A 56 2.81 1.34 4.34
N LEU A 57 3.50 2.05 3.44
CA LEU A 57 3.38 3.49 3.31
C LEU A 57 1.96 3.93 2.93
N LEU A 58 1.34 3.27 1.94
CA LEU A 58 -0.02 3.56 1.52
C LEU A 58 -1.04 3.26 2.62
N VAL A 59 -0.93 2.09 3.26
CA VAL A 59 -1.87 1.65 4.30
C VAL A 59 -1.75 2.54 5.55
N VAL A 60 -0.54 2.83 6.03
CA VAL A 60 -0.33 3.73 7.17
C VAL A 60 -0.88 5.13 6.87
N SER A 61 -0.65 5.65 5.67
CA SER A 61 -1.19 6.97 5.27
C SER A 61 -2.72 6.97 5.23
N ALA A 62 -3.33 5.90 4.72
CA ALA A 62 -4.78 5.74 4.71
C ALA A 62 -5.37 5.64 6.12
N LEU A 63 -4.74 4.85 7.00
CA LEU A 63 -5.10 4.73 8.41
C LEU A 63 -4.99 6.08 9.13
N TRP A 64 -3.93 6.84 8.85
CA TRP A 64 -3.75 8.19 9.39
C TRP A 64 -4.85 9.15 8.94
N LEU A 65 -5.21 9.15 7.65
CA LEU A 65 -6.33 9.95 7.14
C LEU A 65 -7.65 9.60 7.83
N ARG A 66 -7.88 8.31 8.09
CA ARG A 66 -9.06 7.83 8.83
C ARG A 66 -9.06 8.29 10.27
N ALA A 67 -7.94 8.14 10.97
CA ALA A 67 -7.80 8.54 12.38
C ALA A 67 -8.07 10.04 12.59
N HIS A 68 -7.81 10.88 11.59
CA HIS A 68 -8.06 12.32 11.65
C HIS A 68 -9.43 12.74 11.08
N GLY A 69 -10.32 11.79 10.77
CA GLY A 69 -11.65 12.08 10.21
C GLY A 69 -11.62 12.65 8.79
N ARG A 70 -10.52 12.47 8.05
CA ARG A 70 -10.31 13.02 6.70
C ARG A 70 -10.60 12.02 5.58
N LEU A 71 -11.14 10.84 5.90
CA LEU A 71 -11.41 9.78 4.92
C LEU A 71 -12.75 10.01 4.19
N GLY A 72 -12.81 11.07 3.37
CA GLY A 72 -13.95 11.34 2.49
C GLY A 72 -14.01 10.44 1.25
N PRO A 73 -15.12 10.46 0.48
CA PRO A 73 -15.23 9.76 -0.81
C PRO A 73 -14.10 10.14 -1.75
N GLY A 74 -13.41 9.12 -2.27
CA GLY A 74 -12.26 9.31 -3.16
C GLY A 74 -10.93 9.58 -2.45
N ALA A 75 -10.86 9.55 -1.11
CA ALA A 75 -9.59 9.80 -0.40
C ALA A 75 -8.51 8.76 -0.72
N LEU A 76 -8.88 7.47 -0.78
CA LEU A 76 -7.94 6.39 -1.12
C LEU A 76 -7.43 6.48 -2.57
N PRO A 77 -8.29 6.61 -3.61
CA PRO A 77 -7.79 6.80 -4.96
C PRO A 77 -7.01 8.11 -5.13
N ALA A 78 -7.34 9.19 -4.40
CA ALA A 78 -6.55 10.43 -4.44
C ALA A 78 -5.15 10.24 -3.84
N LEU A 79 -5.04 9.53 -2.70
CA LEU A 79 -3.76 9.17 -2.09
C LEU A 79 -2.90 8.35 -3.07
N VAL A 80 -3.50 7.32 -3.66
CA VAL A 80 -2.81 6.45 -4.63
C VAL A 80 -2.46 7.21 -5.90
N ALA A 81 -3.33 8.09 -6.39
CA ALA A 81 -3.04 8.94 -7.54
C ALA A 81 -1.85 9.85 -7.30
N GLY A 82 -1.76 10.48 -6.12
CA GLY A 82 -0.60 11.29 -5.75
C GLY A 82 0.71 10.51 -5.83
N ALA A 83 0.74 9.29 -5.29
CA ALA A 83 1.92 8.43 -5.34
C ALA A 83 2.21 7.92 -6.77
N ALA A 84 1.20 7.40 -7.46
CA ALA A 84 1.34 6.74 -8.75
C ALA A 84 1.66 7.71 -9.88
N PHE A 85 0.95 8.85 -9.97
CA PHE A 85 1.26 9.89 -10.95
C PHE A 85 2.53 10.66 -10.60
N GLY A 86 2.86 10.80 -9.31
CA GLY A 86 4.17 11.30 -8.90
C GLY A 86 5.31 10.43 -9.45
N GLY A 87 5.21 9.10 -9.28
CA GLY A 87 6.17 8.15 -9.85
C GLY A 87 6.19 8.14 -11.38
N ALA A 88 5.02 8.16 -12.02
CA ALA A 88 4.92 8.23 -13.47
C ALA A 88 5.53 9.53 -14.03
N ALA A 89 5.35 10.67 -13.37
CA ALA A 89 5.94 11.94 -13.81
C ALA A 89 7.47 11.89 -13.79
N LEU A 90 8.07 11.24 -12.77
CA LEU A 90 9.52 11.04 -12.69
C LEU A 90 10.07 10.18 -13.84
N THR A 91 9.25 9.30 -14.40
CA THR A 91 9.59 8.41 -15.52
C THR A 91 9.07 8.91 -16.86
N ARG A 92 8.73 10.21 -16.97
CA ARG A 92 8.17 10.82 -18.19
C ARG A 92 6.93 10.08 -18.71
N PHE A 93 6.12 9.56 -17.79
CA PHE A 93 4.88 8.83 -18.01
C PHE A 93 5.05 7.48 -18.73
N GLU A 94 6.24 6.88 -18.70
CA GLU A 94 6.46 5.50 -19.19
C GLU A 94 5.48 4.50 -18.53
N PHE A 95 5.22 4.67 -17.23
CA PHE A 95 4.33 3.80 -16.46
C PHE A 95 2.92 4.37 -16.25
N LEU A 96 2.39 5.10 -17.25
CA LEU A 96 1.05 5.69 -17.18
C LEU A 96 -0.06 4.64 -16.99
N TRP A 97 -0.05 3.55 -17.78
CA TRP A 97 -1.07 2.50 -17.68
C TRP A 97 -1.08 1.78 -16.33
N PRO A 98 0.07 1.36 -15.77
CA PRO A 98 0.16 0.87 -14.40
C PRO A 98 -0.38 1.87 -13.37
N ALA A 99 -0.08 3.16 -13.51
CA ALA A 99 -0.57 4.18 -12.59
C ALA A 99 -2.10 4.34 -12.65
N VAL A 100 -2.68 4.38 -13.86
CA VAL A 100 -4.14 4.42 -14.05
C VAL A 100 -4.80 3.18 -13.47
N GLY A 101 -4.22 2.00 -13.72
CA GLY A 101 -4.69 0.74 -13.16
C GLY A 101 -4.68 0.75 -11.63
N ALA A 102 -3.60 1.23 -11.02
CA ALA A 102 -3.47 1.35 -9.56
C ALA A 102 -4.58 2.24 -8.95
N VAL A 103 -4.84 3.38 -9.58
CA VAL A 103 -5.87 4.34 -9.13
C VAL A 103 -7.27 3.75 -9.30
N ALA A 104 -7.54 3.07 -10.42
CA ALA A 104 -8.80 2.37 -10.63
C ALA A 104 -9.02 1.27 -9.58
N GLY A 105 -7.98 0.48 -9.28
CA GLY A 105 -8.01 -0.52 -8.22
C GLY A 105 -8.27 0.08 -6.83
N ALA A 106 -7.66 1.22 -6.52
CA ALA A 106 -7.92 1.96 -5.28
C ALA A 106 -9.36 2.49 -5.20
N ALA A 107 -9.94 2.93 -6.31
CA ALA A 107 -11.33 3.39 -6.37
C ALA A 107 -12.32 2.24 -6.12
N VAL A 108 -12.04 1.05 -6.64
CA VAL A 108 -12.80 -0.16 -6.33
C VAL A 108 -12.69 -0.50 -4.85
N ALA A 109 -11.50 -0.41 -4.25
CA ALA A 109 -11.29 -0.64 -2.83
C ALA A 109 -12.06 0.36 -1.95
N ASP A 110 -12.02 1.66 -2.27
CA ASP A 110 -12.78 2.71 -1.55
C ASP A 110 -14.30 2.45 -1.64
N SER A 111 -14.78 2.07 -2.83
CA SER A 111 -16.19 1.75 -3.03
C SER A 111 -16.62 0.50 -2.23
N ALA A 112 -15.79 -0.54 -2.23
CA ALA A 112 -16.04 -1.76 -1.48
C ALA A 112 -16.04 -1.51 0.04
N LEU A 113 -15.14 -0.66 0.53
CA LEU A 113 -15.06 -0.28 1.93
C LEU A 113 -16.32 0.46 2.37
N ARG A 114 -16.76 1.45 1.59
CA ARG A 114 -18.00 2.21 1.85
C ARG A 114 -19.24 1.34 1.80
N TRP A 115 -19.29 0.43 0.83
CA TRP A 115 -20.40 -0.52 0.75
C TRP A 115 -20.44 -1.43 1.98
N SER A 116 -19.27 -1.87 2.44
CA SER A 116 -19.11 -2.64 3.67
C SER A 116 -19.56 -1.86 4.92
N GLU A 117 -19.11 -0.61 5.07
CA GLU A 117 -19.49 0.29 6.16
C GLU A 117 -21.01 0.46 6.26
N ARG A 118 -21.67 0.68 5.11
CA ARG A 118 -23.12 0.82 5.03
C ARG A 118 -23.87 -0.45 5.44
N ARG A 119 -23.28 -1.63 5.22
CA ARG A 119 -23.93 -2.93 5.46
C ARG A 119 -23.69 -3.50 6.86
N TRP A 120 -22.52 -3.25 7.44
CA TRP A 120 -22.07 -3.90 8.68
C TRP A 120 -21.62 -2.94 9.80
N GLY A 121 -21.64 -1.63 9.54
CA GLY A 121 -21.27 -0.61 10.52
C GLY A 121 -19.76 -0.30 10.60
N PRO A 122 -19.36 0.75 11.33
CA PRO A 122 -18.02 1.35 11.24
C PRO A 122 -16.89 0.60 11.98
N GLY A 123 -17.18 -0.51 12.67
CA GLY A 123 -16.28 -1.12 13.66
C GLY A 123 -15.22 -2.10 13.13
N GLN A 124 -15.37 -2.65 11.91
CA GLN A 124 -14.41 -3.63 11.34
C GLN A 124 -13.48 -3.04 10.26
N ASP A 125 -13.31 -1.73 10.28
CA ASP A 125 -12.89 -1.00 9.09
C ASP A 125 -11.39 -0.96 8.84
N LEU A 126 -10.60 -0.80 9.90
CA LEU A 126 -9.16 -0.58 9.80
C LEU A 126 -8.46 -1.80 9.17
N SER A 127 -8.83 -2.99 9.61
CA SER A 127 -8.32 -4.26 9.05
C SER A 127 -8.78 -4.49 7.60
N ARG A 128 -10.06 -4.22 7.31
CA ARG A 128 -10.60 -4.35 5.95
C ARG A 128 -9.97 -3.36 4.99
N MET A 129 -9.76 -2.12 5.42
CA MET A 129 -9.05 -1.09 4.66
C MET A 129 -7.61 -1.50 4.41
N GLY A 130 -6.94 -2.04 5.43
CA GLY A 130 -5.58 -2.59 5.33
C GLY A 130 -5.47 -3.72 4.31
N ALA A 131 -6.50 -4.55 4.14
CA ALA A 131 -6.51 -5.62 3.15
C ALA A 131 -6.95 -5.14 1.74
N LEU A 132 -8.08 -4.42 1.66
CA LEU A 132 -8.71 -4.05 0.40
C LEU A 132 -7.86 -3.06 -0.40
N LEU A 133 -7.18 -2.13 0.27
CA LEU A 133 -6.35 -1.13 -0.40
C LEU A 133 -5.21 -1.77 -1.22
N PRO A 134 -4.28 -2.54 -0.65
CA PRO A 134 -3.24 -3.20 -1.43
C PRO A 134 -3.79 -4.22 -2.42
N ALA A 135 -4.84 -4.97 -2.07
CA ALA A 135 -5.45 -5.92 -2.98
C ALA A 135 -5.93 -5.23 -4.27
N GLY A 136 -6.66 -4.11 -4.14
CA GLY A 136 -7.13 -3.32 -5.26
C GLY A 136 -6.00 -2.65 -6.04
N VAL A 137 -5.13 -1.91 -5.33
CA VAL A 137 -4.03 -1.14 -5.93
C VAL A 137 -3.11 -2.03 -6.77
N TRP A 138 -2.63 -3.14 -6.21
CA TRP A 138 -1.65 -3.97 -6.90
C TRP A 138 -2.28 -4.80 -8.01
N SER A 139 -3.51 -5.31 -7.81
CA SER A 139 -4.24 -5.97 -8.91
C SER A 139 -4.44 -5.02 -10.08
N GLY A 140 -4.89 -3.79 -9.82
CA GLY A 140 -5.08 -2.79 -10.86
C GLY A 140 -3.76 -2.39 -11.54
N GLN A 141 -2.69 -2.17 -10.78
CA GLN A 141 -1.38 -1.82 -11.30
C GLN A 141 -0.80 -2.92 -12.20
N LEU A 142 -0.91 -4.19 -11.78
CA LEU A 142 -0.44 -5.34 -12.54
C LEU A 142 -1.27 -5.58 -13.80
N VAL A 143 -2.59 -5.36 -13.74
CA VAL A 143 -3.44 -5.36 -14.94
C VAL A 143 -3.02 -4.23 -15.90
N GLY A 144 -2.68 -3.05 -15.38
CA GLY A 144 -2.14 -1.94 -16.16
C GLY A 144 -0.80 -2.27 -16.84
N LEU A 145 0.10 -2.97 -16.13
CA LEU A 145 1.35 -3.49 -16.70
C LEU A 145 1.09 -4.53 -17.81
N ALA A 146 0.17 -5.46 -17.56
CA ALA A 146 -0.21 -6.49 -18.53
C ALA A 146 -0.82 -5.87 -19.79
N ALA A 147 -1.71 -4.89 -19.63
CA ALA A 147 -2.34 -4.17 -20.74
C ALA A 147 -1.33 -3.40 -21.61
N ALA A 148 -0.23 -2.95 -21.01
CA ALA A 148 0.87 -2.29 -21.71
C ALA A 148 1.91 -3.26 -22.29
N GLY A 149 1.74 -4.58 -22.13
CA GLY A 149 2.70 -5.58 -22.60
C GLY A 149 4.04 -5.56 -21.83
N MET A 150 4.07 -4.96 -20.64
CA MET A 150 5.28 -4.78 -19.83
C MET A 150 5.43 -5.82 -18.71
N LEU A 151 4.44 -6.70 -18.53
CA LEU A 151 4.45 -7.71 -17.47
C LEU A 151 5.28 -8.92 -17.90
N ALA A 152 6.44 -9.11 -17.27
CA ALA A 152 7.34 -10.24 -17.53
C ALA A 152 7.26 -11.34 -16.47
N TRP A 153 6.67 -11.05 -15.31
CA TRP A 153 6.55 -12.02 -14.22
C TRP A 153 5.57 -13.16 -14.53
N PRO A 154 5.89 -14.39 -14.08
CA PRO A 154 4.99 -15.53 -14.20
C PRO A 154 3.76 -15.40 -13.29
N VAL A 155 2.74 -16.23 -13.56
CA VAL A 155 1.44 -16.11 -12.90
C VAL A 155 1.48 -16.37 -11.38
N GLN A 156 2.52 -17.04 -10.91
CA GLN A 156 2.69 -17.32 -9.49
C GLN A 156 3.23 -16.08 -8.73
N MET A 157 4.05 -15.26 -9.39
CA MET A 157 4.73 -14.12 -8.78
C MET A 157 3.80 -12.93 -8.54
N TRP A 158 3.00 -12.55 -9.53
CA TRP A 158 2.00 -11.48 -9.36
C TRP A 158 0.92 -11.86 -8.33
N LEU A 159 0.41 -13.11 -8.32
CA LEU A 159 -0.52 -13.59 -7.30
C LEU A 159 0.11 -13.61 -5.89
N GLY A 160 1.33 -14.12 -5.77
CA GLY A 160 2.07 -14.13 -4.50
C GLY A 160 2.30 -12.72 -3.96
N THR A 161 2.65 -11.77 -4.84
CA THR A 161 2.85 -10.36 -4.49
C THR A 161 1.55 -9.72 -3.99
N ILE A 162 0.44 -9.91 -4.70
CA ILE A 162 -0.88 -9.41 -4.29
C ILE A 162 -1.26 -10.01 -2.93
N ALA A 163 -1.10 -11.31 -2.76
CA ALA A 163 -1.44 -12.01 -1.51
C ALA A 163 -0.59 -11.49 -0.34
N LEU A 164 0.73 -11.41 -0.50
CA LEU A 164 1.64 -10.94 0.54
C LEU A 164 1.41 -9.47 0.89
N ALA A 165 1.21 -8.60 -0.09
CA ALA A 165 0.87 -7.20 0.15
C ALA A 165 -0.47 -7.06 0.89
N THR A 166 -1.47 -7.85 0.50
CA THR A 166 -2.79 -7.88 1.15
C THR A 166 -2.69 -8.33 2.61
N LEU A 167 -1.93 -9.40 2.87
CA LEU A 167 -1.70 -9.90 4.22
C LEU A 167 -0.88 -8.91 5.07
N GLY A 168 0.14 -8.28 4.48
CA GLY A 168 0.94 -7.25 5.14
C GLY A 168 0.10 -6.03 5.52
N GLY A 169 -0.71 -5.52 4.60
CA GLY A 169 -1.63 -4.42 4.88
C GLY A 169 -2.70 -4.78 5.90
N LEU A 170 -3.26 -6.00 5.84
CA LEU A 170 -4.18 -6.53 6.85
C LEU A 170 -3.53 -6.55 8.23
N ALA A 171 -2.28 -7.03 8.34
CA ALA A 171 -1.55 -7.08 9.59
C ALA A 171 -1.37 -5.67 10.19
N VAL A 172 -0.99 -4.69 9.36
CA VAL A 172 -0.90 -3.28 9.77
C VAL A 172 -2.25 -2.75 10.26
N GLY A 173 -3.33 -3.04 9.53
CA GLY A 173 -4.69 -2.64 9.92
C GLY A 173 -5.15 -3.28 11.24
N LEU A 174 -4.80 -4.55 11.46
CA LEU A 174 -5.10 -5.27 12.71
C LEU A 174 -4.32 -4.71 13.90
N VAL A 175 -3.05 -4.34 13.71
CA VAL A 175 -2.25 -3.69 14.75
C VAL A 175 -2.84 -2.33 15.09
N ALA A 176 -3.19 -1.51 14.09
CA ALA A 176 -3.80 -0.20 14.29
C ALA A 176 -5.17 -0.28 14.98
N ALA A 177 -5.94 -1.35 14.75
CA ALA A 177 -7.22 -1.59 15.41
C ALA A 177 -7.09 -1.96 16.90
N ARG A 178 -5.91 -2.39 17.35
CA ARG A 178 -5.67 -2.84 18.72
C ARG A 178 -5.17 -1.76 19.66
N THR A 179 -4.64 -0.64 19.17
CA THR A 179 -4.19 0.48 20.01
C THR A 179 -5.41 1.23 20.56
N PRO A 180 -5.75 1.06 21.85
CA PRO A 180 -6.79 1.85 22.49
C PRO A 180 -6.23 3.26 22.73
N GLY A 181 -7.07 4.28 22.62
CA GLY A 181 -6.68 5.66 22.89
C GLY A 181 -6.11 5.81 24.30
N GLU A 182 -4.88 6.32 24.38
CA GLU A 182 -4.12 6.63 25.59
C GLU A 182 -4.68 7.88 26.30
N GLY A 183 -6.01 7.94 26.46
CA GLY A 183 -6.76 9.13 26.90
C GLY A 183 -7.84 8.88 27.96
N ASP A 184 -8.07 7.64 28.39
CA ASP A 184 -9.05 7.29 29.45
C ASP A 184 -8.40 7.13 30.84
N ALA A 185 -7.29 7.81 31.10
CA ALA A 185 -6.88 8.08 32.49
C ALA A 185 -7.76 9.19 33.06
N VAL A 186 -8.98 8.81 33.44
CA VAL A 186 -9.85 9.58 34.32
C VAL A 186 -9.09 9.75 35.64
N ASP A 187 -8.53 10.93 35.87
CA ASP A 187 -8.15 11.37 37.20
C ASP A 187 -9.46 11.50 38.00
N PRO A 188 -9.70 10.69 39.06
CA PRO A 188 -10.86 10.89 39.90
C PRO A 188 -10.74 12.25 40.60
N PRO A 189 -11.84 13.01 40.78
CA PRO A 189 -11.80 14.26 41.52
C PRO A 189 -11.34 13.95 42.96
N PHE A 190 -10.22 14.56 43.34
CA PHE A 190 -9.71 14.55 44.70
C PHE A 190 -10.71 15.33 45.57
N GLU A 191 -11.61 14.64 46.26
CA GLU A 191 -12.39 15.25 47.35
C GLU A 191 -11.47 15.37 48.58
N PRO A 192 -11.10 16.58 49.03
CA PRO A 192 -10.47 16.72 50.34
C PRO A 192 -11.51 16.47 51.42
N ALA A 193 -11.31 15.39 52.19
CA ALA A 193 -12.07 15.10 53.39
C ALA A 193 -11.86 16.23 54.42
N LEU A 194 -12.87 17.11 54.55
CA LEU A 194 -13.04 17.97 55.71
C LEU A 194 -13.92 17.24 56.73
N ARG A 195 -13.29 16.63 57.73
CA ARG A 195 -13.86 16.37 59.06
C ARG A 195 -12.79 16.59 60.12
#